data_AF-A0A961APP9-F1
#
_entry.id   AF-A0A961APP9-F1
#
_cell.length_a   1.000
_cell.length_b   1.000
_cell.length_c   1.000
_cell.angle_alpha   90.00
_cell.angle_beta   90.00
_cell.angle_gamma   90.00
#
_symmetry.space_group_name_H-M   'P 1'
#
loop_
_entity.id
_entity.type
_entity.pdbx_description
1 polymer ?
#
loop_
_entity_poly.entity_id
_entity_poly.type
_entity_poly.pdbx_seq_one_letter_code
_entity_poly.pdbx_strand_id
1 'polypeptide(L)'
;MSALLAGTLLEAGFSSVFADIPSLTEKRLIRLGLNGLARAPEMNYFADGHRAAAMISAHLMCVDNDFDDAAASRIVELFDQSWAPTKLCQAFPEGDAVDDAVDRIGQTLAETTGVLRQVGHDAIFAMLAIKGFRLLPETATPERVDGVCQLIRAFTPWHDDVPPDESIELPPFKNSQDTSRFILKEASDAIDRFSGFGQGFAGHMLTFGHSLVELAAMGDEEWAESCREAFLKYVTYTRMGPQAEDRKIKDHAVNSLRPNQSEYWQKRGKNTLGIGHVFKYPYAYYELLAHAKAPELEAEFEAKAWQVF
;
A
#
# COMPACT_ATOMS: atom_id res chain seq x y z
N MET A 1 -37.91 53.16 29.43
CA MET A 1 -38.78 52.52 28.42
C MET A 1 -38.06 52.61 27.09
N SER A 2 -37.12 51.72 26.78
CA SER A 2 -37.29 50.33 26.30
C SER A 2 -38.00 50.25 24.95
N ALA A 3 -37.23 49.98 23.89
CA ALA A 3 -37.53 48.98 22.87
C ALA A 3 -36.31 48.74 21.97
N LEU A 4 -35.75 47.52 22.05
CA LEU A 4 -34.89 46.90 21.04
C LEU A 4 -35.71 46.57 19.78
N LEU A 5 -35.05 46.52 18.62
CA LEU A 5 -35.30 45.62 17.47
C LEU A 5 -34.09 45.78 16.54
N ALA A 6 -33.03 44.96 16.66
CA ALA A 6 -32.86 43.65 16.01
C ALA A 6 -33.03 43.72 14.47
N GLY A 7 -31.92 43.98 13.76
CA GLY A 7 -31.79 43.80 12.32
C GLY A 7 -30.65 42.83 12.05
N THR A 8 -31.01 41.60 11.71
CA THR A 8 -30.15 40.46 11.39
C THR A 8 -29.21 40.74 10.21
N LEU A 9 -27.91 40.57 10.45
CA LEU A 9 -26.89 40.41 9.42
C LEU A 9 -27.14 39.08 8.68
N LEU A 10 -27.27 39.16 7.36
CA LEU A 10 -27.19 38.01 6.46
C LEU A 10 -25.76 37.46 6.53
N GLU A 11 -25.57 36.40 7.31
CA GLU A 11 -24.38 35.56 7.20
C GLU A 11 -24.40 34.87 5.83
N ALA A 12 -23.40 35.20 5.03
CA ALA A 12 -23.04 34.46 3.84
C ALA A 12 -22.73 33.02 4.27
N GLY A 13 -23.69 32.12 4.00
CA GLY A 13 -23.48 30.69 4.13
C GLY A 13 -22.30 30.29 3.25
N PHE A 14 -21.20 29.92 3.90
CA PHE A 14 -20.14 29.15 3.28
C PHE A 14 -20.76 27.87 2.72
N SER A 15 -21.01 27.88 1.41
CA SER A 15 -21.28 26.67 0.66
C SER A 15 -19.96 25.90 0.57
N SER A 16 -19.64 25.14 1.62
CA SER A 16 -18.72 24.01 1.50
C SER A 16 -19.48 22.92 0.75
N VAL A 17 -19.48 23.05 -0.57
CA VAL A 17 -19.88 21.96 -1.47
C VAL A 17 -18.99 20.78 -1.10
N PHE A 18 -19.62 19.76 -0.52
CA PHE A 18 -19.05 18.44 -0.28
C PHE A 18 -18.34 17.99 -1.55
N ALA A 19 -17.02 17.99 -1.53
CA ALA A 19 -16.21 17.45 -2.62
C ALA A 19 -16.32 15.92 -2.60
N ASP A 20 -17.44 15.46 -3.12
CA ASP A 20 -17.73 14.22 -3.82
C ASP A 20 -17.16 12.86 -3.32
N ILE A 21 -17.98 12.22 -2.49
CA ILE A 21 -18.13 10.75 -2.30
C ILE A 21 -18.15 9.94 -3.64
N PRO A 22 -18.53 10.50 -4.82
CA PRO A 22 -18.28 9.88 -6.13
C PRO A 22 -16.89 9.29 -6.36
N SER A 23 -15.81 9.89 -5.86
CA SER A 23 -14.44 9.42 -6.16
C SER A 23 -14.16 7.97 -5.72
N LEU A 24 -14.63 7.58 -4.52
CA LEU A 24 -14.53 6.19 -4.05
C LEU A 24 -15.60 5.31 -4.70
N THR A 25 -16.82 5.81 -4.85
CA THR A 25 -17.89 5.03 -5.52
C THR A 25 -17.51 4.65 -6.96
N GLU A 26 -16.84 5.56 -7.68
CA GLU A 26 -16.38 5.40 -9.07
C GLU A 26 -15.01 4.72 -9.18
N LYS A 27 -14.39 4.33 -8.05
CA LYS A 27 -13.05 3.73 -8.01
C LYS A 27 -12.00 4.56 -8.75
N ARG A 28 -12.12 5.89 -8.71
CA ARG A 28 -11.27 6.82 -9.47
C ARG A 28 -9.79 6.62 -9.13
N LEU A 29 -9.46 6.51 -7.85
CA LEU A 29 -8.08 6.28 -7.40
C LEU A 29 -7.50 4.94 -7.88
N ILE A 30 -8.31 3.87 -8.01
CA ILE A 30 -7.87 2.61 -8.64
C ILE A 30 -7.45 2.88 -10.09
N ARG A 31 -8.30 3.56 -10.88
CA ARG A 31 -8.01 3.88 -12.28
C ARG A 31 -6.74 4.72 -12.44
N LEU A 32 -6.55 5.75 -11.61
CA LEU A 32 -5.33 6.56 -11.62
C LEU A 32 -4.10 5.75 -11.22
N GLY A 33 -4.24 4.87 -10.22
CA GLY A 33 -3.21 3.93 -9.80
C GLY A 33 -2.79 2.97 -10.91
N LEU A 34 -3.74 2.37 -11.62
CA LEU A 34 -3.47 1.48 -12.75
C LEU A 34 -2.78 2.22 -13.91
N ASN A 35 -3.22 3.45 -14.22
CA ASN A 35 -2.50 4.29 -15.18
C ASN A 35 -1.06 4.54 -14.74
N GLY A 36 -0.87 4.83 -13.45
CA GLY A 36 0.45 5.12 -12.89
C GLY A 36 1.38 3.91 -12.92
N LEU A 37 0.89 2.72 -12.53
CA LEU A 37 1.68 1.49 -12.53
C LEU A 37 2.11 1.13 -13.96
N ALA A 38 1.18 1.21 -14.92
CA ALA A 38 1.48 0.94 -16.32
C ALA A 38 2.53 1.89 -16.91
N ARG A 39 2.55 3.16 -16.47
CA ARG A 39 3.43 4.20 -17.03
C ARG A 39 4.77 4.34 -16.29
N ALA A 40 4.86 3.87 -15.05
CA ALA A 40 6.05 4.00 -14.22
C ALA A 40 7.36 3.49 -14.89
N PRO A 41 7.37 2.39 -15.68
CA PRO A 41 8.60 1.90 -16.33
C PRO A 41 9.23 2.92 -17.29
N GLU A 42 8.40 3.73 -17.96
CA GLU A 42 8.84 4.78 -18.88
C GLU A 42 9.21 6.09 -18.17
N MET A 43 9.02 6.13 -16.86
CA MET A 43 9.27 7.28 -16.00
C MET A 43 10.29 6.90 -14.92
N ASN A 44 9.97 7.12 -13.65
CA ASN A 44 10.76 6.58 -12.55
C ASN A 44 10.08 5.33 -12.00
N TYR A 45 10.46 4.15 -12.50
CA TYR A 45 9.82 2.88 -12.13
C TYR A 45 9.65 2.72 -10.62
N PHE A 46 10.65 3.15 -9.84
CA PHE A 46 10.63 3.08 -8.39
C PHE A 46 9.69 4.14 -7.81
N ALA A 47 10.04 5.43 -7.91
CA ALA A 47 9.29 6.47 -7.23
C ALA A 47 7.84 6.61 -7.75
N ASP A 48 7.64 6.49 -9.06
CA ASP A 48 6.31 6.60 -9.67
C ASP A 48 5.48 5.32 -9.48
N GLY A 49 6.12 4.14 -9.48
CA GLY A 49 5.44 2.90 -9.10
C GLY A 49 4.91 2.96 -7.66
N HIS A 50 5.68 3.52 -6.71
CA HIS A 50 5.22 3.75 -5.34
C HIS A 50 4.01 4.68 -5.26
N ARG A 51 4.06 5.81 -5.98
CA ARG A 51 2.97 6.79 -6.02
C ARG A 51 1.70 6.17 -6.59
N ALA A 52 1.84 5.38 -7.65
CA ALA A 52 0.75 4.67 -8.29
C ALA A 52 0.11 3.62 -7.37
N ALA A 53 0.94 2.74 -6.79
CA ALA A 53 0.52 1.74 -5.81
C ALA A 53 -0.20 2.37 -4.60
N ALA A 54 0.24 3.55 -4.17
CA ALA A 54 -0.37 4.27 -3.06
C ALA A 54 -1.79 4.78 -3.37
N MET A 55 -2.11 5.14 -4.61
CA MET A 55 -3.49 5.51 -4.99
C MET A 55 -4.44 4.31 -4.89
N ILE A 56 -4.00 3.13 -5.37
CA ILE A 56 -4.77 1.89 -5.24
C ILE A 56 -4.95 1.51 -3.76
N SER A 57 -3.85 1.52 -3.00
CA SER A 57 -3.87 1.18 -1.57
C SER A 57 -4.74 2.14 -0.76
N ALA A 58 -4.72 3.43 -1.08
CA ALA A 58 -5.56 4.41 -0.37
C ALA A 58 -7.04 4.20 -0.62
N HIS A 59 -7.43 3.86 -1.85
CA HIS A 59 -8.81 3.50 -2.16
C HIS A 59 -9.25 2.28 -1.35
N LEU A 60 -8.48 1.20 -1.42
CA LEU A 60 -8.80 -0.06 -0.74
C LEU A 60 -8.79 0.11 0.77
N MET A 61 -7.81 0.83 1.32
CA MET A 61 -7.79 1.16 2.75
C MET A 61 -9.06 1.88 3.19
N CYS A 62 -9.56 2.86 2.44
CA CYS A 62 -10.79 3.56 2.81
C CYS A 62 -12.02 2.65 2.75
N VAL A 63 -12.13 1.83 1.70
CA VAL A 63 -13.31 0.99 1.43
C VAL A 63 -13.32 -0.26 2.30
N ASP A 64 -12.22 -1.01 2.32
CA ASP A 64 -12.11 -2.31 2.99
C ASP A 64 -12.07 -2.16 4.52
N ASN A 65 -11.76 -0.96 5.04
CA ASN A 65 -11.63 -0.68 6.47
C ASN A 65 -12.60 0.40 6.99
N ASP A 66 -13.68 0.67 6.24
CA ASP A 66 -14.79 1.55 6.64
C ASP A 66 -14.35 2.93 7.17
N PHE A 67 -13.40 3.58 6.48
CA PHE A 67 -12.98 4.92 6.88
C PHE A 67 -14.12 5.91 6.75
N ASP A 68 -14.19 6.86 7.68
CA ASP A 68 -15.23 7.89 7.65
C ASP A 68 -15.10 8.81 6.41
N ASP A 69 -16.22 9.45 6.05
CA ASP A 69 -16.30 10.33 4.86
C ASP A 69 -15.29 11.49 4.90
N ALA A 70 -14.96 12.01 6.09
CA ALA A 70 -14.05 13.14 6.23
C ALA A 70 -12.59 12.71 5.98
N ALA A 71 -12.18 11.55 6.49
CA ALA A 71 -10.89 10.92 6.22
C ALA A 71 -10.77 10.57 4.73
N ALA A 72 -11.77 9.89 4.18
CA ALA A 72 -11.82 9.50 2.78
C ALA A 72 -11.73 10.70 1.83
N SER A 73 -12.54 11.74 2.05
CA SER A 73 -12.53 12.97 1.25
C SER A 73 -11.17 13.67 1.32
N ARG A 74 -10.56 13.74 2.53
CA ARG A 74 -9.25 14.34 2.70
C ARG A 74 -8.16 13.57 1.97
N ILE A 75 -8.21 12.24 1.99
CA ILE A 75 -7.27 11.38 1.26
C ILE A 75 -7.36 11.64 -0.24
N VAL A 76 -8.58 11.70 -0.81
CA VAL A 76 -8.79 12.02 -2.23
C VAL A 76 -8.21 13.39 -2.58
N GLU A 77 -8.51 14.41 -1.77
CA GLU A 77 -8.00 15.77 -1.96
C GLU A 77 -6.47 15.82 -1.99
N LEU A 78 -5.81 15.03 -1.13
CA LEU A 78 -4.34 14.92 -1.09
C LEU A 78 -3.77 14.39 -2.41
N PHE A 79 -4.41 13.45 -3.08
CA PHE A 79 -4.01 12.97 -4.41
C PHE A 79 -4.28 13.98 -5.51
N ASP A 80 -5.41 14.68 -5.45
CA ASP A 80 -5.77 15.71 -6.41
C ASP A 80 -4.80 16.90 -6.39
N GLN A 81 -4.26 17.23 -5.21
CA GLN A 81 -3.25 18.27 -5.03
C GLN A 81 -1.82 17.84 -5.36
N SER A 82 -1.56 16.54 -5.55
CA SER A 82 -0.22 16.00 -5.70
C SER A 82 -0.01 15.30 -7.05
N TRP A 83 -0.47 14.06 -7.20
CA TRP A 83 -0.07 13.19 -8.32
C TRP A 83 -1.12 13.10 -9.42
N ALA A 84 -2.42 13.24 -9.09
CA ALA A 84 -3.50 13.13 -10.08
C ALA A 84 -3.35 14.07 -11.29
N PRO A 85 -2.87 15.33 -11.16
CA PRO A 85 -2.71 16.22 -12.31
C PRO A 85 -1.49 15.92 -13.19
N THR A 86 -0.62 14.99 -12.79
CA THR A 86 0.67 14.76 -13.45
C THR A 86 0.55 13.78 -14.61
N LYS A 87 1.60 13.72 -15.45
CA LYS A 87 1.69 12.76 -16.56
C LYS A 87 1.51 11.31 -16.11
N LEU A 88 1.90 10.99 -14.87
CA LEU A 88 1.77 9.66 -14.30
C LEU A 88 0.33 9.13 -14.38
N CYS A 89 -0.64 9.98 -14.08
CA CYS A 89 -2.05 9.63 -13.93
C CYS A 89 -2.88 9.82 -15.20
N GLN A 90 -2.27 10.33 -16.28
CA GLN A 90 -2.97 10.59 -17.54
C GLN A 90 -3.68 9.32 -18.06
N ALA A 91 -4.88 9.51 -18.60
CA ALA A 91 -5.63 8.43 -19.23
C ALA A 91 -4.81 7.80 -20.37
N PHE A 92 -4.86 6.47 -20.47
CA PHE A 92 -4.46 5.79 -21.69
C PHE A 92 -5.58 5.95 -22.74
N PRO A 93 -5.25 5.79 -24.03
CA PRO A 93 -6.26 5.63 -25.08
C PRO A 93 -7.32 4.59 -24.69
N GLU A 94 -8.52 4.76 -25.23
CA GLU A 94 -9.54 3.71 -25.17
C GLU A 94 -9.04 2.49 -25.93
N GLY A 95 -9.31 1.31 -25.38
CA GLY A 95 -8.93 0.03 -25.96
C GLY A 95 -9.72 -1.09 -25.30
N ASP A 96 -9.82 -2.22 -26.00
CA ASP A 96 -10.51 -3.38 -25.48
C ASP A 96 -9.73 -3.99 -24.32
N ALA A 97 -10.46 -4.47 -23.32
CA ALA A 97 -9.88 -5.23 -22.22
C ALA A 97 -9.38 -6.59 -22.72
N VAL A 98 -8.32 -7.11 -22.09
CA VAL A 98 -7.83 -8.47 -22.29
C VAL A 98 -8.29 -9.36 -21.14
N ASP A 99 -8.67 -10.59 -21.46
CA ASP A 99 -9.20 -11.55 -20.50
C ASP A 99 -8.08 -12.22 -19.66
N ASP A 100 -6.82 -12.15 -20.11
CA ASP A 100 -5.67 -12.84 -19.54
C ASP A 100 -4.73 -11.93 -18.70
N ALA A 101 -5.20 -10.74 -18.32
CA ALA A 101 -4.40 -9.75 -17.59
C ALA A 101 -3.77 -10.31 -16.31
N VAL A 102 -4.56 -11.05 -15.52
CA VAL A 102 -4.12 -11.66 -14.25
C VAL A 102 -3.03 -12.69 -14.50
N ASP A 103 -3.24 -13.58 -15.47
CA ASP A 103 -2.28 -14.63 -15.80
C ASP A 103 -0.95 -14.05 -16.30
N ARG A 104 -1.00 -13.03 -17.16
CA ARG A 104 0.21 -12.35 -17.66
C ARG A 104 1.03 -11.71 -16.54
N ILE A 105 0.36 -11.05 -15.61
CA ILE A 105 1.02 -10.39 -14.47
C ILE A 105 1.58 -11.45 -13.51
N GLY A 106 0.80 -12.49 -13.20
CA GLY A 106 1.23 -13.59 -12.34
C GLY A 106 2.43 -14.36 -12.90
N GLN A 107 2.39 -14.71 -14.20
CA GLN A 107 3.51 -15.32 -14.89
C GLN A 107 4.75 -14.43 -14.87
N THR A 108 4.57 -13.11 -15.09
CA THR A 108 5.68 -12.16 -15.03
C THR A 108 6.30 -12.10 -13.64
N LEU A 109 5.48 -12.16 -12.58
CA LEU A 109 5.97 -12.25 -11.21
C LEU A 109 6.76 -13.56 -10.97
N ALA A 110 6.28 -14.68 -11.49
CA ALA A 110 6.90 -15.99 -11.33
C ALA A 110 8.22 -16.18 -12.13
N GLU A 111 8.51 -15.35 -13.14
CA GLU A 111 9.75 -15.41 -13.93
C GLU A 111 11.03 -15.42 -13.07
N THR A 112 10.95 -14.84 -11.87
CA THR A 112 12.11 -14.63 -11.01
C THR A 112 11.92 -15.26 -9.64
N THR A 113 11.20 -16.39 -9.63
CA THR A 113 10.95 -17.23 -8.45
C THR A 113 12.20 -17.33 -7.58
N GLY A 114 12.03 -17.02 -6.29
CA GLY A 114 13.09 -17.05 -5.27
C GLY A 114 14.02 -15.85 -5.21
N VAL A 115 14.00 -14.91 -6.15
CA VAL A 115 14.85 -13.72 -6.10
C VAL A 115 14.18 -12.61 -5.28
N LEU A 116 14.85 -12.11 -4.23
CA LEU A 116 14.35 -10.96 -3.47
C LEU A 116 14.59 -9.66 -4.25
N ARG A 117 13.54 -9.10 -4.85
CA ARG A 117 13.66 -7.87 -5.66
C ARG A 117 13.23 -6.64 -4.90
N GLN A 118 14.19 -5.76 -4.60
CA GLN A 118 14.01 -4.51 -3.85
C GLN A 118 12.95 -4.68 -2.75
N VAL A 119 13.21 -5.48 -1.71
CA VAL A 119 12.28 -5.68 -0.57
C VAL A 119 10.84 -6.11 -0.91
N GLY A 120 10.62 -6.73 -2.08
CA GLY A 120 9.32 -7.28 -2.51
C GLY A 120 8.44 -6.32 -3.30
N HIS A 121 8.99 -5.26 -3.88
CA HIS A 121 8.19 -4.28 -4.65
C HIS A 121 7.48 -4.87 -5.86
N ASP A 122 8.08 -5.86 -6.51
CA ASP A 122 7.48 -6.62 -7.61
C ASP A 122 6.17 -7.29 -7.20
N ALA A 123 6.17 -8.05 -6.11
CA ALA A 123 4.97 -8.72 -5.58
C ALA A 123 3.91 -7.73 -5.10
N ILE A 124 4.33 -6.66 -4.39
CA ILE A 124 3.41 -5.61 -3.91
C ILE A 124 2.69 -4.96 -5.09
N PHE A 125 3.41 -4.63 -6.17
CA PHE A 125 2.83 -3.92 -7.30
C PHE A 125 2.02 -4.84 -8.20
N ALA A 126 2.45 -6.10 -8.37
CA ALA A 126 1.69 -7.13 -9.05
C ALA A 126 0.33 -7.37 -8.38
N MET A 127 0.30 -7.56 -7.05
CA MET A 127 -0.94 -7.76 -6.30
C MET A 127 -1.90 -6.59 -6.48
N LEU A 128 -1.42 -5.35 -6.31
CA LEU A 128 -2.27 -4.16 -6.44
C LEU A 128 -2.80 -3.98 -7.86
N ALA A 129 -2.00 -4.32 -8.89
CA ALA A 129 -2.46 -4.29 -10.27
C ALA A 129 -3.53 -5.36 -10.54
N ILE A 130 -3.31 -6.60 -10.10
CA ILE A 130 -4.28 -7.71 -10.24
C ILE A 130 -5.60 -7.35 -9.55
N LYS A 131 -5.57 -6.92 -8.28
CA LYS A 131 -6.78 -6.50 -7.54
C LYS A 131 -7.46 -5.32 -8.24
N GLY A 132 -6.68 -4.34 -8.72
CA GLY A 132 -7.20 -3.20 -9.48
C GLY A 132 -7.91 -3.61 -10.78
N PHE A 133 -7.32 -4.50 -11.58
CA PHE A 133 -7.95 -5.00 -12.81
C PHE A 133 -9.20 -5.86 -12.54
N ARG A 134 -9.26 -6.60 -11.42
CA ARG A 134 -10.49 -7.32 -11.05
C ARG A 134 -11.62 -6.37 -10.65
N LEU A 135 -11.28 -5.24 -10.03
CA LEU A 135 -12.26 -4.22 -9.63
C LEU A 135 -12.72 -3.33 -10.79
N LEU A 136 -11.88 -3.16 -11.82
CA LEU A 136 -12.13 -2.39 -13.04
C LEU A 136 -11.66 -3.17 -14.28
N PRO A 137 -12.32 -4.28 -14.64
CA PRO A 137 -11.87 -5.15 -15.73
C PRO A 137 -11.80 -4.44 -17.08
N GLU A 138 -12.64 -3.42 -17.31
CA GLU A 138 -12.59 -2.62 -18.53
C GLU A 138 -11.29 -1.83 -18.69
N THR A 139 -10.53 -1.66 -17.61
CA THR A 139 -9.23 -0.97 -17.65
C THR A 139 -8.07 -1.91 -17.98
N ALA A 140 -8.28 -3.23 -18.01
CA ALA A 140 -7.23 -4.21 -18.31
C ALA A 140 -6.89 -4.25 -19.81
N THR A 141 -6.42 -3.13 -20.37
CA THR A 141 -6.03 -3.03 -21.79
C THR A 141 -4.62 -3.60 -22.02
N PRO A 142 -4.26 -4.02 -23.26
CA PRO A 142 -2.92 -4.54 -23.55
C PRO A 142 -1.80 -3.62 -23.07
N GLU A 143 -1.93 -2.31 -23.35
CA GLU A 143 -0.94 -1.29 -22.98
C GLU A 143 -0.73 -1.20 -21.48
N ARG A 144 -1.82 -1.26 -20.69
CA ARG A 144 -1.71 -1.18 -19.23
C ARG A 144 -1.11 -2.46 -18.64
N VAL A 145 -1.55 -3.62 -19.13
CA VAL A 145 -1.03 -4.92 -18.68
C VAL A 145 0.46 -5.05 -19.02
N ASP A 146 0.87 -4.67 -20.23
CA ASP A 146 2.27 -4.68 -20.64
C ASP A 146 3.12 -3.72 -19.81
N GLY A 147 2.62 -2.50 -19.55
CA GLY A 147 3.29 -1.55 -18.67
C GLY A 147 3.49 -2.10 -17.25
N VAL A 148 2.48 -2.75 -16.68
CA VAL A 148 2.62 -3.40 -15.36
C VAL A 148 3.65 -4.54 -15.40
N CYS A 149 3.64 -5.37 -16.43
CA CYS A 149 4.62 -6.44 -16.58
C CYS A 149 6.05 -5.89 -16.72
N GLN A 150 6.24 -4.80 -17.47
CA GLN A 150 7.52 -4.11 -17.56
C GLN A 150 7.97 -3.54 -16.21
N LEU A 151 7.04 -3.01 -15.41
CA LEU A 151 7.33 -2.49 -14.06
C LEU A 151 7.85 -3.59 -13.15
N ILE A 152 7.17 -4.74 -13.12
CA ILE A 152 7.57 -5.90 -12.32
C ILE A 152 9.00 -6.34 -12.69
N ARG A 153 9.30 -6.44 -13.98
CA ARG A 153 10.64 -6.83 -14.47
C ARG A 153 11.73 -5.79 -14.14
N ALA A 154 11.37 -4.52 -13.97
CA ALA A 154 12.33 -3.44 -13.71
C ALA A 154 12.96 -3.51 -12.30
N PHE A 155 12.32 -4.18 -11.35
CA PHE A 155 12.86 -4.34 -9.99
C PHE A 155 14.11 -5.23 -9.99
N THR A 156 15.18 -4.75 -9.35
CA THR A 156 16.46 -5.47 -9.29
C THR A 156 16.58 -6.33 -8.03
N PRO A 157 17.45 -7.35 -7.99
CA PRO A 157 17.76 -8.08 -6.75
C PRO A 157 18.21 -7.14 -5.62
N TRP A 158 17.92 -7.52 -4.37
CA TRP A 158 18.26 -6.80 -3.15
C TRP A 158 18.61 -7.80 -2.04
N HIS A 159 19.86 -7.78 -1.58
CA HIS A 159 20.42 -8.76 -0.62
C HIS A 159 20.05 -10.22 -0.94
N ASP A 160 20.03 -10.55 -2.23
CA ASP A 160 19.67 -11.89 -2.71
C ASP A 160 20.75 -12.95 -2.41
N ASP A 161 21.93 -12.50 -1.96
CA ASP A 161 23.03 -13.31 -1.44
C ASP A 161 22.76 -13.88 -0.04
N VAL A 162 21.77 -13.35 0.69
CA VAL A 162 21.34 -13.89 1.98
C VAL A 162 20.40 -15.08 1.73
N PRO A 163 20.79 -16.32 2.07
CA PRO A 163 19.90 -17.46 1.92
C PRO A 163 18.75 -17.38 2.94
N PRO A 164 17.58 -17.96 2.64
CA PRO A 164 16.54 -18.17 3.64
C PRO A 164 17.06 -18.96 4.85
N ASP A 165 16.75 -18.51 6.06
CA ASP A 165 16.94 -19.30 7.27
C ASP A 165 15.92 -20.46 7.30
N GLU A 166 16.43 -21.69 7.16
CA GLU A 166 15.65 -22.93 7.11
C GLU A 166 14.84 -23.18 8.40
N SER A 167 15.16 -22.51 9.50
CA SER A 167 14.39 -22.62 10.76
C SER A 167 13.12 -21.76 10.76
N ILE A 168 12.91 -20.89 9.76
CA ILE A 168 11.70 -20.09 9.64
C ILE A 168 10.53 -20.96 9.18
N GLU A 169 9.59 -21.22 10.10
CA GLU A 169 8.32 -21.88 9.79
C GLU A 169 7.27 -20.88 9.32
N LEU A 170 7.27 -20.56 8.02
CA LEU A 170 6.24 -19.73 7.39
C LEU A 170 5.05 -20.61 6.94
N PRO A 171 3.82 -20.38 7.41
CA PRO A 171 2.66 -21.13 6.94
C PRO A 171 2.39 -20.96 5.43
N PRO A 172 1.63 -21.86 4.79
CA PRO A 172 1.13 -21.67 3.42
C PRO A 172 0.34 -20.37 3.28
N PHE A 173 0.51 -19.60 2.20
CA PHE A 173 -0.17 -18.31 2.05
C PHE A 173 -1.70 -18.42 2.02
N LYS A 174 -2.23 -19.57 1.54
CA LYS A 174 -3.67 -19.88 1.63
C LYS A 174 -4.21 -19.94 3.07
N ASN A 175 -3.36 -20.16 4.07
CA ASN A 175 -3.73 -20.04 5.47
C ASN A 175 -3.56 -18.58 5.87
N SER A 176 -4.48 -17.73 5.40
CA SER A 176 -4.39 -16.28 5.59
C SER A 176 -4.31 -15.91 7.08
N GLN A 177 -4.98 -16.65 7.97
CA GLN A 177 -4.98 -16.34 9.40
C GLN A 177 -3.60 -16.51 10.04
N ASP A 178 -3.01 -17.71 9.93
CA ASP A 178 -1.72 -17.98 10.58
C ASP A 178 -0.57 -17.26 9.88
N THR A 179 -0.64 -17.12 8.56
CA THR A 179 0.36 -16.33 7.81
C THR A 179 0.29 -14.85 8.20
N SER A 180 -0.90 -14.28 8.38
CA SER A 180 -1.03 -12.88 8.81
C SER A 180 -0.50 -12.66 10.23
N ARG A 181 -0.73 -13.61 11.14
CA ARG A 181 -0.11 -13.59 12.49
C ARG A 181 1.40 -13.60 12.41
N PHE A 182 1.97 -14.47 11.58
CA PHE A 182 3.40 -14.54 11.35
C PHE A 182 3.96 -13.19 10.86
N ILE A 183 3.34 -12.62 9.81
CA ILE A 183 3.78 -11.35 9.22
C ILE A 183 3.69 -10.19 10.22
N LEU A 184 2.57 -10.08 10.94
CA LEU A 184 2.39 -9.04 11.95
C LEU A 184 3.41 -9.17 13.08
N LYS A 185 3.74 -10.40 13.50
CA LYS A 185 4.78 -10.63 14.52
C LYS A 185 6.15 -10.21 14.01
N GLU A 186 6.53 -10.60 12.79
CA GLU A 186 7.82 -10.18 12.20
C GLU A 186 7.90 -8.67 11.99
N ALA A 187 6.80 -8.04 11.56
CA ALA A 187 6.74 -6.59 11.42
C ALA A 187 6.84 -5.90 12.80
N SER A 188 6.11 -6.38 13.81
CA SER A 188 6.18 -5.92 15.20
C SER A 188 7.63 -5.98 15.70
N ASP A 189 8.29 -7.11 15.56
CA ASP A 189 9.67 -7.29 16.03
C ASP A 189 10.66 -6.44 15.24
N ALA A 190 10.44 -6.28 13.93
CA ALA A 190 11.27 -5.41 13.10
C ALA A 190 11.21 -3.95 13.55
N ILE A 191 10.08 -3.47 14.08
CA ILE A 191 9.99 -2.13 14.67
C ILE A 191 11.00 -1.98 15.81
N ASP A 192 11.06 -2.95 16.73
CA ASP A 192 11.99 -2.90 17.86
C ASP A 192 13.45 -3.06 17.41
N ARG A 193 13.72 -4.00 16.51
CA ARG A 193 15.07 -4.28 15.99
C ARG A 193 15.67 -3.09 15.25
N PHE A 194 14.84 -2.33 14.51
CA PHE A 194 15.27 -1.23 13.64
C PHE A 194 14.94 0.17 14.16
N SER A 195 14.66 0.34 15.46
CA SER A 195 14.51 1.69 16.04
C SER A 195 15.76 2.55 15.76
N GLY A 196 15.55 3.75 15.20
CA GLY A 196 16.61 4.64 14.73
C GLY A 196 17.11 4.39 13.30
N PHE A 197 16.49 3.46 12.56
CA PHE A 197 16.78 3.15 11.15
C PHE A 197 15.57 3.39 10.24
N GLY A 198 14.48 3.95 10.79
CA GLY A 198 13.29 4.35 10.05
C GLY A 198 12.33 3.19 9.76
N GLN A 199 11.12 3.53 9.30
CA GLN A 199 10.03 2.55 9.18
C GLN A 199 10.12 1.57 8.00
N GLY A 200 11.19 1.64 7.20
CA GLY A 200 11.31 0.91 5.94
C GLY A 200 11.14 -0.60 6.12
N PHE A 201 11.88 -1.17 7.08
CA PHE A 201 11.92 -2.63 7.28
C PHE A 201 10.58 -3.20 7.75
N ALA A 202 9.98 -2.62 8.79
CA ALA A 202 8.67 -3.06 9.27
C ALA A 202 7.56 -2.82 8.23
N GLY A 203 7.55 -1.67 7.55
CA GLY A 203 6.53 -1.35 6.56
C GLY A 203 6.60 -2.23 5.30
N HIS A 204 7.80 -2.61 4.86
CA HIS A 204 7.95 -3.58 3.77
C HIS A 204 7.64 -5.02 4.21
N MET A 205 7.88 -5.38 5.48
CA MET A 205 7.40 -6.65 6.02
C MET A 205 5.87 -6.75 5.92
N LEU A 206 5.17 -5.69 6.33
CA LEU A 206 3.72 -5.60 6.20
C LEU A 206 3.27 -5.69 4.74
N THR A 207 3.78 -4.81 3.88
CA THR A 207 3.28 -4.71 2.49
C THR A 207 3.62 -5.92 1.64
N PHE A 208 4.84 -6.47 1.76
CA PHE A 208 5.23 -7.67 1.04
C PHE A 208 4.44 -8.88 1.54
N GLY A 209 4.39 -9.11 2.86
CA GLY A 209 3.62 -10.22 3.42
C GLY A 209 2.13 -10.14 3.06
N HIS A 210 1.52 -8.96 3.20
CA HIS A 210 0.13 -8.72 2.81
C HIS A 210 -0.11 -9.03 1.33
N SER A 211 0.80 -8.63 0.43
CA SER A 211 0.63 -8.91 -1.00
C SER A 211 0.50 -10.41 -1.32
N LEU A 212 1.22 -11.25 -0.58
CA LEU A 212 1.20 -12.70 -0.77
C LEU A 212 -0.06 -13.35 -0.16
N VAL A 213 -0.47 -12.89 1.02
CA VAL A 213 -1.75 -13.30 1.63
C VAL A 213 -2.92 -12.92 0.72
N GLU A 214 -2.92 -11.71 0.17
CA GLU A 214 -3.99 -11.19 -0.66
C GLU A 214 -4.06 -11.90 -2.01
N LEU A 215 -2.91 -12.16 -2.67
CA LEU A 215 -2.88 -12.99 -3.89
C LEU A 215 -3.49 -14.37 -3.63
N ALA A 216 -3.10 -15.04 -2.53
CA ALA A 216 -3.67 -16.34 -2.20
C ALA A 216 -5.18 -16.27 -1.89
N ALA A 217 -5.63 -15.26 -1.14
CA ALA A 217 -7.05 -15.03 -0.84
C ALA A 217 -7.89 -14.76 -2.09
N MET A 218 -7.27 -14.14 -3.09
CA MET A 218 -7.82 -13.90 -4.43
C MET A 218 -7.86 -15.15 -5.32
N GLY A 219 -7.34 -16.30 -4.87
CA GLY A 219 -7.28 -17.54 -5.64
C GLY A 219 -6.00 -17.73 -6.46
N ASP A 220 -5.03 -16.83 -6.32
CA ASP A 220 -3.75 -16.83 -7.03
C ASP A 220 -2.63 -17.44 -6.15
N GLU A 221 -2.91 -18.56 -5.47
CA GLU A 221 -1.97 -19.22 -4.54
C GLU A 221 -0.64 -19.57 -5.22
N GLU A 222 -0.66 -19.99 -6.49
CA GLU A 222 0.56 -20.30 -7.25
C GLU A 222 1.50 -19.08 -7.36
N TRP A 223 0.95 -17.90 -7.67
CA TRP A 223 1.74 -16.67 -7.78
C TRP A 223 2.27 -16.22 -6.42
N ALA A 224 1.47 -16.34 -5.36
CA ALA A 224 1.93 -16.05 -4.00
C ALA A 224 3.08 -16.98 -3.57
N GLU A 225 2.94 -18.28 -3.81
CA GLU A 225 3.93 -19.30 -3.43
C GLU A 225 5.22 -19.20 -4.25
N SER A 226 5.16 -18.68 -5.49
CA SER A 226 6.37 -18.38 -6.28
C SER A 226 7.30 -17.34 -5.61
N CYS A 227 6.75 -16.49 -4.72
CA CYS A 227 7.50 -15.49 -3.96
C CYS A 227 7.94 -15.98 -2.58
N ARG A 228 7.61 -17.22 -2.16
CA ARG A 228 7.90 -17.72 -0.81
C ARG A 228 9.36 -17.56 -0.40
N GLU A 229 10.27 -18.02 -1.25
CA GLU A 229 11.70 -17.96 -0.96
C GLU A 229 12.18 -16.50 -0.84
N ALA A 230 11.74 -15.61 -1.74
CA ALA A 230 12.06 -14.18 -1.67
C ALA A 230 11.55 -13.54 -0.35
N PHE A 231 10.34 -13.90 0.09
CA PHE A 231 9.81 -13.43 1.36
C PHE A 231 10.59 -13.96 2.56
N LEU A 232 11.00 -15.24 2.53
CA LEU A 232 11.85 -15.81 3.58
C LEU A 232 13.24 -15.16 3.64
N LYS A 233 13.84 -14.80 2.49
CA LYS A 233 15.08 -13.99 2.46
C LYS A 233 14.88 -12.66 3.17
N TYR A 234 13.74 -12.01 2.95
CA TYR A 234 13.41 -10.74 3.62
C TYR A 234 13.24 -10.89 5.14
N VAL A 235 12.53 -11.93 5.58
CA VAL A 235 12.43 -12.27 7.02
C VAL A 235 13.80 -12.55 7.62
N THR A 236 14.63 -13.35 6.92
CA THR A 236 15.99 -13.68 7.36
C THR A 236 16.83 -12.41 7.53
N TYR A 237 16.86 -11.56 6.51
CA TYR A 237 17.59 -10.29 6.56
C TYR A 237 17.12 -9.40 7.71
N THR A 238 15.81 -9.23 7.87
CA THR A 238 15.27 -8.38 8.96
C THR A 238 15.50 -8.97 10.35
N ARG A 239 15.66 -10.29 10.50
CA ARG A 239 16.06 -10.91 11.78
C ARG A 239 17.52 -10.67 12.15
N MET A 240 18.39 -10.40 11.18
CA MET A 240 19.79 -10.01 11.44
C MET A 240 19.90 -8.63 12.09
N GLY A 241 18.86 -7.80 11.98
CA GLY A 241 18.85 -6.42 12.47
C GLY A 241 19.69 -5.46 11.60
N PRO A 242 19.89 -4.21 12.06
CA PRO A 242 20.64 -3.21 11.32
C PRO A 242 22.11 -3.62 11.11
N GLN A 243 22.59 -3.48 9.88
CA GLN A 243 23.98 -3.68 9.50
C GLN A 243 24.81 -2.40 9.72
N ALA A 244 26.14 -2.50 9.66
CA ALA A 244 27.03 -1.40 9.99
C ALA A 244 26.91 -0.20 9.02
N GLU A 245 26.59 -0.49 7.77
CA GLU A 245 26.38 0.44 6.66
C GLU A 245 24.96 1.01 6.60
N ASP A 246 24.02 0.46 7.39
CA ASP A 246 22.64 0.89 7.34
C ASP A 246 22.50 2.35 7.77
N ARG A 247 21.76 3.10 6.95
CA ARG A 247 21.54 4.51 7.18
C ARG A 247 20.67 4.69 8.42
N LYS A 248 21.18 5.43 9.40
CA LYS A 248 20.37 5.91 10.52
C LYS A 248 19.35 6.94 10.04
N ILE A 249 18.09 6.71 10.39
CA ILE A 249 16.96 7.58 10.08
C ILE A 249 16.22 7.80 11.38
N LYS A 250 15.96 9.07 11.71
CA LYS A 250 15.25 9.42 12.94
C LYS A 250 13.84 8.82 12.89
N ASP A 251 13.45 8.16 13.98
CA ASP A 251 12.08 7.68 14.16
C ASP A 251 11.08 8.85 14.15
N HIS A 252 9.83 8.52 13.84
CA HIS A 252 8.73 9.48 13.90
C HIS A 252 8.59 10.07 15.31
N ALA A 253 7.92 11.21 15.40
CA ALA A 253 7.50 11.69 16.70
C ALA A 253 6.41 10.78 17.26
N VAL A 254 6.51 10.45 18.56
CA VAL A 254 5.47 9.70 19.27
C VAL A 254 4.13 10.41 19.08
N ASN A 255 3.14 9.67 18.58
CA ASN A 255 1.81 10.19 18.33
C ASN A 255 0.76 9.09 18.58
N SER A 256 -0.41 9.49 19.07
CA SER A 256 -1.55 8.59 19.30
C SER A 256 -2.53 8.56 18.14
N LEU A 257 -2.27 9.32 17.07
CA LEU A 257 -3.16 9.36 15.91
C LEU A 257 -2.93 8.13 15.05
N ARG A 258 -4.00 7.63 14.44
CA ARG A 258 -3.96 6.44 13.58
C ARG A 258 -4.55 6.69 12.22
N PRO A 259 -4.10 5.97 11.19
CA PRO A 259 -4.61 6.14 9.82
C PRO A 259 -6.13 5.98 9.69
N ASN A 260 -6.81 5.20 10.53
CA ASN A 260 -8.28 5.13 10.56
C ASN A 260 -8.98 6.34 11.22
N GLN A 261 -8.23 7.35 11.67
CA GLN A 261 -8.79 8.55 12.30
C GLN A 261 -8.70 9.76 11.37
N SER A 262 -9.79 10.49 11.21
CA SER A 262 -9.85 11.73 10.43
C SER A 262 -8.76 12.75 10.78
N GLU A 263 -8.47 12.93 12.07
CA GLU A 263 -7.50 13.91 12.57
C GLU A 263 -6.06 13.59 12.11
N TYR A 264 -5.76 12.31 11.83
CA TYR A 264 -4.48 11.90 11.26
C TYR A 264 -4.27 12.50 9.88
N TRP A 265 -5.31 12.48 9.03
CA TRP A 265 -5.24 12.99 7.65
C TRP A 265 -5.34 14.50 7.58
N GLN A 266 -6.08 15.14 8.48
CA GLN A 266 -6.18 16.61 8.54
C GLN A 266 -4.82 17.28 8.81
N LYS A 267 -3.94 16.63 9.56
CA LYS A 267 -2.57 17.12 9.81
C LYS A 267 -1.62 16.95 8.63
N ARG A 268 -2.01 16.20 7.60
CA ARG A 268 -1.17 15.92 6.43
C ARG A 268 -1.45 16.93 5.32
N GLY A 269 -0.38 17.35 4.66
CA GLY A 269 -0.42 18.15 3.42
C GLY A 269 0.30 17.45 2.27
N LYS A 270 0.23 18.00 1.06
CA LYS A 270 0.82 17.38 -0.15
C LYS A 270 2.30 16.99 -0.02
N ASN A 271 3.09 17.77 0.72
CA ASN A 271 4.53 17.52 0.90
C ASN A 271 4.83 16.40 1.90
N THR A 272 3.81 15.93 2.64
CA THR A 272 3.97 14.90 3.69
C THR A 272 3.66 13.49 3.21
N LEU A 273 3.30 13.33 1.93
CA LEU A 273 2.95 12.03 1.33
C LEU A 273 4.18 11.20 0.94
N GLY A 274 5.33 11.84 0.77
CA GLY A 274 6.54 11.20 0.27
C GLY A 274 6.29 10.53 -1.08
N ILE A 275 6.64 9.24 -1.17
CA ILE A 275 6.28 8.37 -2.31
C ILE A 275 5.03 7.51 -2.03
N GLY A 276 4.36 7.68 -0.89
CA GLY A 276 3.08 7.01 -0.61
C GLY A 276 3.11 5.86 0.39
N HIS A 277 4.20 5.68 1.17
CA HIS A 277 4.24 4.70 2.28
C HIS A 277 3.14 4.92 3.31
N VAL A 278 2.74 6.18 3.52
CA VAL A 278 1.66 6.58 4.42
C VAL A 278 0.30 5.96 4.08
N PHE A 279 0.13 5.40 2.87
CA PHE A 279 -1.09 4.71 2.46
C PHE A 279 -0.89 3.19 2.41
N LYS A 280 0.22 2.73 1.82
CA LYS A 280 0.48 1.29 1.62
C LYS A 280 0.67 0.54 2.93
N TYR A 281 1.42 1.11 3.87
CA TYR A 281 1.72 0.47 5.15
C TYR A 281 0.46 0.27 6.00
N PRO A 282 -0.41 1.30 6.19
CA PRO A 282 -1.62 1.08 6.96
C PRO A 282 -2.65 0.20 6.25
N TYR A 283 -2.77 0.28 4.93
CA TYR A 283 -3.59 -0.66 4.17
C TYR A 283 -3.19 -2.11 4.50
N ALA A 284 -1.91 -2.45 4.33
CA ALA A 284 -1.42 -3.78 4.62
C ALA A 284 -1.61 -4.18 6.09
N TYR A 285 -1.38 -3.25 7.03
CA TYR A 285 -1.55 -3.50 8.46
C TYR A 285 -2.98 -3.89 8.82
N TYR A 286 -3.98 -3.11 8.37
CA TYR A 286 -5.36 -3.37 8.73
C TYR A 286 -5.91 -4.65 8.09
N GLU A 287 -5.54 -4.96 6.83
CA GLU A 287 -5.92 -6.22 6.20
C GLU A 287 -5.31 -7.44 6.93
N LEU A 288 -4.04 -7.36 7.30
CA LEU A 288 -3.38 -8.42 8.07
C LEU A 288 -4.03 -8.61 9.45
N LEU A 289 -4.42 -7.53 10.13
CA LEU A 289 -5.15 -7.61 11.40
C LEU A 289 -6.51 -8.31 11.24
N ALA A 290 -7.26 -7.95 10.20
CA ALA A 290 -8.57 -8.53 9.91
C ALA A 290 -8.49 -10.05 9.71
N HIS A 291 -7.43 -10.53 9.04
CA HIS A 291 -7.17 -11.97 8.88
C HIS A 291 -6.65 -12.65 10.16
N ALA A 292 -5.71 -12.02 10.87
CA ALA A 292 -5.00 -12.63 11.98
C ALA A 292 -5.89 -12.96 13.18
N LYS A 293 -6.88 -12.11 13.49
CA LYS A 293 -7.77 -12.25 14.67
C LYS A 293 -6.95 -12.53 15.94
N ALA A 294 -5.97 -11.67 16.22
CA ALA A 294 -4.99 -11.83 17.28
C ALA A 294 -4.89 -10.52 18.12
N PRO A 295 -5.82 -10.27 19.04
CA PRO A 295 -5.93 -8.99 19.75
C PRO A 295 -4.70 -8.68 20.63
N GLU A 296 -4.01 -9.70 21.14
CA GLU A 296 -2.78 -9.50 21.92
C GLU A 296 -1.64 -8.97 21.02
N LEU A 297 -1.53 -9.49 19.80
CA LEU A 297 -0.55 -9.04 18.81
C LEU A 297 -0.87 -7.65 18.28
N GLU A 298 -2.16 -7.34 18.09
CA GLU A 298 -2.63 -6.00 17.78
C GLU A 298 -2.21 -5.01 18.87
N ALA A 299 -2.47 -5.32 20.14
CA ALA A 299 -2.08 -4.46 21.26
C ALA A 299 -0.56 -4.25 21.34
N GLU A 300 0.23 -5.30 21.09
CA GLU A 300 1.70 -5.22 21.03
C GLU A 300 2.17 -4.27 19.90
N PHE A 301 1.61 -4.44 18.71
CA PHE A 301 1.95 -3.60 17.55
C PHE A 301 1.52 -2.14 17.78
N GLU A 302 0.30 -1.92 18.27
CA GLU A 302 -0.28 -0.59 18.51
C GLU A 302 0.54 0.24 19.50
N ALA A 303 1.18 -0.39 20.50
CA ALA A 303 2.05 0.29 21.46
C ALA A 303 3.24 1.00 20.79
N LYS A 304 3.64 0.55 19.58
CA LYS A 304 4.78 1.08 18.81
C LYS A 304 4.43 1.48 17.37
N ALA A 305 3.15 1.45 16.98
CA ALA A 305 2.69 1.78 15.63
C ALA A 305 3.05 3.20 15.18
N TRP A 306 3.25 4.14 16.11
CA TRP A 306 3.73 5.50 15.81
C TRP A 306 5.12 5.51 15.15
N GLN A 307 5.91 4.45 15.27
CA GLN A 307 7.18 4.31 14.56
C GLN A 307 7.00 3.97 13.09
N VAL A 308 5.81 3.53 12.67
CA VAL A 308 5.47 3.19 11.28
C VAL A 308 4.59 4.27 10.64
N PHE A 309 3.62 4.82 11.38
CA PHE A 309 2.57 5.74 10.90
C PHE A 309 2.66 7.17 11.45
#